data_AF-A0A7Y2HDA7-F1
#
_entry.id   AF-A0A7Y2HDA7-F1
#
_cell.length_a   1.000
_cell.length_b   1.000
_cell.length_c   1.000
_cell.angle_alpha   90.00
_cell.angle_beta   90.00
_cell.angle_gamma   90.00
#
_symmetry.space_group_name_H-M   'P 1'
#
loop_
_entity.id
_entity.type
_entity.pdbx_description
1 polymer ?
#
loop_
_entity_poly.entity_id
_entity_poly.type
_entity_poly.pdbx_seq_one_letter_code
_entity_poly.pdbx_strand_id
1 'polypeptide(L)'
;MQKSILFFLMIIIVAACSPKISYMGDSYNPTFNVDVYYDQGDIDKEYRVMGIARNEGDVFETDDLNSIREQLIKKAREVGADAILIVSVGQNTSSGEDDYDPNKIVEAKFLKYGG
;
A
#
# COMPACT_ATOMS: atom_id res chain seq x y z
N MET A 1 12.72 -4.73 40.83
CA MET A 1 12.60 -3.75 39.73
C MET A 1 13.05 -4.30 38.35
N GLN A 2 13.87 -5.36 38.25
CA GLN A 2 14.29 -5.94 36.96
C GLN A 2 13.19 -6.67 36.16
N LYS A 3 12.19 -7.26 36.82
CA LYS A 3 11.09 -7.99 36.14
C LYS A 3 10.16 -7.08 35.32
N SER A 4 10.07 -5.79 35.67
CA SER A 4 9.23 -4.81 34.95
C SER A 4 9.83 -4.36 33.61
N ILE A 5 11.16 -4.36 33.50
CA ILE A 5 11.86 -3.97 32.26
C ILE A 5 11.73 -5.06 31.20
N LEU A 6 11.77 -6.33 31.62
CA LEU A 6 11.61 -7.48 30.71
C LEU A 6 10.22 -7.50 30.05
N PHE A 7 9.18 -7.05 30.77
CA PHE A 7 7.81 -6.97 30.25
C PHE A 7 7.63 -5.84 29.22
N PHE A 8 8.37 -4.74 29.37
CA PHE A 8 8.32 -3.61 28.43
C PHE A 8 9.06 -3.93 27.11
N LEU A 9 10.12 -4.75 27.17
CA LEU A 9 10.87 -5.18 25.99
C LEU A 9 10.06 -6.12 25.07
N MET A 10 9.13 -6.89 25.63
CA MET A 10 8.32 -7.86 24.88
C MET A 10 7.19 -7.21 24.05
N ILE A 11 6.84 -5.95 24.29
CA ILE A 11 5.75 -5.28 23.55
C ILE A 11 6.23 -4.69 22.20
N ILE A 12 7.55 -4.49 22.02
CA ILE A 12 8.12 -3.76 20.87
C ILE A 12 8.26 -4.65 19.60
N ILE A 13 8.22 -5.98 19.74
CA ILE A 13 8.57 -6.91 18.66
C ILE A 13 7.45 -7.24 17.66
N VAL A 14 6.20 -6.78 17.86
CA VAL A 14 5.06 -7.15 16.98
C VAL A 14 4.81 -6.20 15.80
N ALA A 15 5.59 -5.12 15.66
CA ALA A 15 5.33 -4.10 14.62
C ALA A 15 6.10 -4.31 13.30
N ALA A 16 6.86 -5.40 13.14
CA ALA A 16 7.82 -5.54 12.04
C ALA A 16 7.28 -6.22 10.76
N CYS A 17 6.07 -6.79 10.78
CA CYS A 17 5.53 -7.56 9.64
C CYS A 17 4.40 -6.81 8.94
N SER A 18 4.68 -5.69 8.29
CA SER A 18 3.70 -5.03 7.42
C SER A 18 4.23 -4.84 6.00
N PRO A 19 3.39 -5.01 4.97
CA PRO A 19 3.78 -4.83 3.58
C PRO A 19 4.48 -3.49 3.35
N LYS A 20 5.63 -3.50 2.68
CA LYS A 20 6.32 -2.27 2.29
C LYS A 20 5.73 -1.72 1.00
N ILE A 21 5.48 -0.41 0.96
CA ILE A 21 4.98 0.28 -0.23
C ILE A 21 6.10 1.13 -0.84
N SER A 22 6.46 0.79 -2.07
CA SER A 22 7.30 1.63 -2.92
C SER A 22 6.42 2.68 -3.61
N TYR A 23 6.86 3.94 -3.62
CA TYR A 23 6.15 5.07 -4.24
C TYR A 23 7.10 5.87 -5.12
N MET A 24 6.62 6.22 -6.32
CA MET A 24 7.32 7.10 -7.25
C MET A 24 6.37 8.20 -7.73
N GLY A 25 6.69 9.46 -7.39
CA GLY A 25 5.90 10.62 -7.79
C GLY A 25 6.15 11.85 -6.95
N ASP A 26 5.29 12.85 -7.12
CA ASP A 26 5.30 14.09 -6.37
C ASP A 26 4.86 13.87 -4.92
N SER A 27 5.16 14.81 -4.04
CA SER A 27 4.66 14.81 -2.66
C SER A 27 4.08 16.18 -2.30
N TYR A 28 2.99 16.16 -1.53
CA TYR A 28 2.31 17.34 -1.02
C TYR A 28 2.17 17.24 0.50
N ASN A 29 1.45 18.21 1.09
CA ASN A 29 1.11 18.13 2.50
C ASN A 29 0.25 16.88 2.78
N PRO A 30 0.51 16.16 3.89
CA PRO A 30 -0.25 14.98 4.25
C PRO A 30 -1.75 15.24 4.32
N THR A 31 -2.54 14.24 3.94
CA THR A 31 -4.00 14.27 4.06
C THR A 31 -4.51 13.29 5.11
N PHE A 32 -5.71 13.54 5.62
CA PHE A 32 -6.38 12.65 6.57
C PHE A 32 -7.31 11.67 5.86
N ASN A 33 -7.93 12.10 4.75
CA ASN A 33 -8.91 11.32 3.99
C ASN A 33 -8.33 10.95 2.64
N VAL A 34 -8.49 9.67 2.27
CA VAL A 34 -8.06 9.11 1.00
C VAL A 34 -9.22 8.29 0.47
N ASP A 35 -9.79 8.72 -0.66
CA ASP A 35 -10.81 7.94 -1.35
C ASP A 35 -10.14 6.73 -2.05
N VAL A 36 -10.84 5.60 -2.12
CA VAL A 36 -10.31 4.37 -2.73
C VAL A 36 -11.22 3.96 -3.88
N TYR A 37 -10.65 3.94 -5.08
CA TYR A 37 -11.33 3.55 -6.30
C TYR A 37 -10.69 2.29 -6.90
N TYR A 38 -11.51 1.53 -7.61
CA TYR A 38 -11.11 0.32 -8.33
C TYR A 38 -11.34 0.44 -9.83
N ASP A 39 -12.20 1.37 -10.24
CA ASP A 39 -12.42 1.72 -11.63
C ASP A 39 -12.26 3.23 -11.79
N GLN A 40 -11.73 3.65 -12.93
CA GLN A 40 -11.54 5.06 -13.22
C GLN A 40 -12.86 5.80 -13.46
N GLY A 41 -13.88 5.10 -13.99
CA GLY A 41 -15.22 5.64 -14.25
C GLY A 41 -16.02 5.96 -12.98
N ASP A 42 -15.62 5.44 -11.82
CA ASP A 42 -16.23 5.76 -10.53
C ASP A 42 -15.72 7.10 -9.96
N ILE A 43 -14.74 7.74 -10.59
CA ILE A 43 -14.15 9.00 -10.15
C ILE A 43 -14.89 10.16 -10.82
N ASP A 44 -15.73 10.85 -10.04
CA ASP A 44 -16.56 11.97 -10.47
C ASP A 44 -15.88 13.34 -10.35
N LYS A 45 -14.65 13.38 -9.85
CA LYS A 45 -13.86 14.60 -9.61
C LYS A 45 -12.78 14.78 -10.66
N GLU A 46 -12.44 16.03 -10.98
CA GLU A 46 -11.21 16.31 -11.73
C GLU A 46 -9.97 16.00 -10.88
N TYR A 47 -9.01 15.29 -11.48
CA TYR A 47 -7.80 14.86 -10.80
C TYR A 47 -6.58 14.82 -11.73
N ARG A 48 -5.40 14.84 -11.12
CA ARG A 48 -4.13 14.44 -11.75
C ARG A 48 -3.55 13.22 -11.06
N VAL A 49 -2.87 12.36 -11.82
CA VAL A 49 -2.03 11.31 -11.23
C VAL A 49 -0.77 11.99 -10.69
N MET A 50 -0.53 11.90 -9.39
CA MET A 50 0.66 12.47 -8.75
C MET A 50 1.79 11.45 -8.55
N GLY A 51 1.47 10.16 -8.63
CA GLY A 51 2.47 9.11 -8.57
C GLY A 51 1.87 7.71 -8.67
N ILE A 52 2.75 6.72 -8.64
CA ILE A 52 2.42 5.30 -8.71
C ILE A 52 3.03 4.61 -7.48
N ALA A 53 2.26 3.73 -6.86
CA ALA A 53 2.66 2.94 -5.71
C ALA A 53 2.45 1.45 -5.95
N ARG A 54 3.31 0.62 -5.36
CA ARG A 54 3.15 -0.84 -5.33
C ARG A 54 3.71 -1.44 -4.06
N ASN A 55 3.20 -2.58 -3.61
CA ASN A 55 3.89 -3.34 -2.57
C ASN A 55 5.19 -3.96 -3.11
N GLU A 56 6.18 -4.05 -2.24
CA GLU A 56 7.33 -4.92 -2.43
C GLU A 56 6.87 -6.34 -2.13
N GLY A 57 6.84 -7.24 -3.12
CA GLY A 57 6.60 -8.65 -2.86
C GLY A 57 7.91 -9.30 -2.45
N ASP A 58 8.02 -9.71 -1.18
CA ASP A 58 9.08 -10.61 -0.76
C ASP A 58 8.58 -12.05 -0.81
N VAL A 59 9.42 -12.96 -1.30
CA VAL A 59 9.12 -14.39 -1.50
C VAL A 59 8.74 -15.10 -0.19
N PHE A 60 9.05 -14.48 0.95
CA PHE A 60 8.76 -14.98 2.29
C PHE A 60 7.59 -14.29 3.00
N GLU A 61 7.00 -13.23 2.41
CA GLU A 61 5.90 -12.47 3.01
C GLU A 61 4.57 -12.87 2.36
N THR A 62 3.72 -13.57 3.13
CA THR A 62 2.34 -13.86 2.70
C THR A 62 1.44 -12.68 3.05
N ASP A 63 1.62 -11.58 2.32
CA ASP A 63 0.82 -10.38 2.53
C ASP A 63 -0.61 -10.59 2.02
N ASP A 64 -1.59 -10.37 2.91
CA ASP A 64 -2.99 -10.37 2.51
C ASP A 64 -3.35 -9.07 1.77
N LEU A 65 -4.31 -9.14 0.85
CA LEU A 65 -4.68 -7.99 0.01
C LEU A 65 -5.23 -6.81 0.82
N ASN A 66 -5.82 -7.05 2.01
CA ASN A 66 -6.33 -5.97 2.84
C ASN A 66 -5.19 -5.22 3.54
N SER A 67 -4.18 -5.92 4.06
CA SER A 67 -3.01 -5.25 4.64
C SER A 67 -2.24 -4.44 3.58
N ILE A 68 -2.09 -4.96 2.36
CA ILE A 68 -1.49 -4.19 1.25
C ILE A 68 -2.31 -2.93 0.97
N ARG A 69 -3.65 -3.06 0.88
CA ARG A 69 -4.56 -1.92 0.68
C ARG A 69 -4.41 -0.88 1.80
N GLU A 70 -4.36 -1.30 3.05
CA GLU A 70 -4.18 -0.41 4.20
C GLU A 70 -2.85 0.34 4.14
N GLN A 71 -1.76 -0.34 3.76
CA GLN A 71 -0.45 0.30 3.61
C GLN A 71 -0.42 1.27 2.42
N LEU A 72 -1.10 0.96 1.31
CA LEU A 72 -1.27 1.89 0.19
C LEU A 72 -2.02 3.15 0.63
N ILE A 73 -3.11 3.02 1.38
CA ILE A 73 -3.87 4.15 1.94
C ILE A 73 -3.00 4.97 2.90
N LYS A 74 -2.24 4.30 3.77
CA LYS A 74 -1.33 4.96 4.70
C LYS A 74 -0.28 5.76 3.93
N LYS A 75 0.35 5.17 2.92
CA LYS A 75 1.34 5.84 2.09
C LYS A 75 0.72 7.02 1.33
N ALA A 76 -0.50 6.88 0.82
CA ALA A 76 -1.25 7.96 0.16
C ALA A 76 -1.48 9.15 1.08
N ARG A 77 -1.87 8.90 2.34
CA ARG A 77 -1.97 9.95 3.38
C ARG A 77 -0.63 10.66 3.59
N GLU A 78 0.44 9.90 3.75
CA GLU A 78 1.79 10.43 4.01
C GLU A 78 2.30 11.35 2.89
N VAL A 79 2.04 10.99 1.62
CA VAL A 79 2.52 11.76 0.47
C VAL A 79 1.51 12.83 -0.01
N GLY A 80 0.33 12.91 0.61
CA GLY A 80 -0.66 13.95 0.34
C GLY A 80 -1.59 13.70 -0.85
N ALA A 81 -1.81 12.42 -1.21
CA ALA A 81 -2.76 12.02 -2.23
C ALA A 81 -4.20 12.04 -1.69
N ASP A 82 -5.14 12.59 -2.45
CA ASP A 82 -6.55 12.67 -2.03
C ASP A 82 -7.32 11.38 -2.35
N ALA A 83 -6.81 10.58 -3.29
CA ALA A 83 -7.36 9.29 -3.63
C ALA A 83 -6.31 8.30 -4.14
N ILE A 84 -6.66 7.02 -4.11
CA ILE A 84 -5.94 5.96 -4.81
C ILE A 84 -6.86 5.25 -5.80
N LEU A 85 -6.34 4.89 -6.96
CA LEU A 85 -6.99 4.02 -7.95
C LEU A 85 -6.17 2.74 -8.06
N ILE A 86 -6.74 1.61 -7.63
CA ILE A 86 -6.09 0.30 -7.73
C ILE A 86 -6.17 -0.18 -9.19
N VAL A 87 -5.02 -0.42 -9.82
CA VAL A 87 -4.93 -0.66 -11.27
C VAL A 87 -4.80 -2.15 -11.60
N SER A 88 -3.94 -2.87 -10.88
CA SER A 88 -3.71 -4.28 -11.14
C SER A 88 -3.25 -5.01 -9.89
N VAL A 89 -3.71 -6.25 -9.75
CA VAL A 89 -3.08 -7.26 -8.89
C VAL A 89 -2.32 -8.19 -9.82
N GLY A 90 -1.04 -7.91 -10.05
CA GLY A 90 -0.18 -8.71 -10.92
C GLY A 90 0.25 -10.01 -10.24
N GLN A 91 0.25 -11.10 -11.01
CA GLN A 91 1.05 -12.30 -10.71
C GLN A 91 2.46 -12.09 -11.26
N ASN A 92 3.49 -12.49 -10.52
CA ASN A 92 4.83 -12.54 -11.09
C ASN A 92 4.91 -13.77 -12.01
N THR A 93 4.49 -13.64 -13.26
CA THR A 93 4.54 -14.76 -14.22
C THR A 93 5.99 -15.09 -14.59
N SER A 94 6.63 -15.94 -13.79
CA SER A 94 7.67 -16.84 -14.28
C SER A 94 6.98 -18.14 -14.70
N SER A 95 6.56 -18.18 -15.96
CA SER A 95 6.26 -19.39 -16.76
C SER A 95 6.09 -20.73 -16.02
N GLY A 96 4.87 -21.23 -15.93
CA GLY A 96 4.56 -22.62 -15.55
C GLY A 96 3.16 -22.77 -14.97
N GLU A 97 2.50 -23.88 -15.30
CA GLU A 97 1.13 -24.25 -14.96
C GLU A 97 0.73 -24.08 -13.48
N ASP A 98 -0.56 -23.75 -13.28
CA ASP A 98 -1.36 -23.91 -12.05
C ASP A 98 -0.60 -23.81 -10.71
N ASP A 99 -0.39 -22.60 -10.16
CA ASP A 99 0.05 -22.52 -8.76
C ASP A 99 -0.27 -21.20 -8.05
N TYR A 100 -0.58 -21.30 -6.77
CA TYR A 100 -0.87 -20.19 -5.87
C TYR A 100 0.36 -19.26 -5.76
N ASP A 101 0.30 -18.04 -6.33
CA ASP A 101 1.42 -17.07 -6.24
C ASP A 101 1.41 -16.37 -4.86
N PRO A 102 2.39 -16.64 -3.98
CA PRO A 102 2.50 -15.95 -2.69
C PRO A 102 2.85 -14.47 -2.83
N ASN A 103 3.29 -14.01 -4.01
CA ASN A 103 3.83 -12.66 -4.24
C ASN A 103 2.85 -11.75 -4.98
N LYS A 104 1.63 -11.56 -4.44
CA LYS A 104 0.63 -10.68 -5.06
C LYS A 104 1.12 -9.23 -5.05
N ILE A 105 1.47 -8.71 -6.23
CA ILE A 105 1.84 -7.30 -6.40
C ILE A 105 0.58 -6.50 -6.73
N VAL A 106 0.21 -5.59 -5.84
CA VAL A 106 -0.86 -4.61 -6.06
C VAL A 106 -0.23 -3.29 -6.46
N GLU A 107 -0.61 -2.79 -7.64
CA GLU A 107 -0.26 -1.46 -8.11
C GLU A 107 -1.45 -0.51 -7.95
N ALA A 108 -1.18 0.71 -7.49
CA ALA A 108 -2.15 1.79 -7.41
C ALA A 108 -1.58 3.11 -7.94
N LYS A 109 -2.43 3.89 -8.61
CA LYS A 109 -2.17 5.29 -8.93
C LYS A 109 -2.63 6.16 -7.77
N PHE A 110 -1.79 7.11 -7.36
CA PHE A 110 -2.13 8.09 -6.35
C PHE A 110 -2.56 9.38 -7.05
N LEU A 111 -3.68 9.93 -6.60
CA LEU A 111 -4.39 11.01 -7.28
C LEU A 111 -4.44 12.25 -6.39
N LYS A 112 -4.36 13.43 -7.03
CA LYS A 112 -4.61 14.72 -6.41
C LYS A 112 -5.83 15.37 -7.07
N TYR A 113 -6.80 15.81 -6.28
CA TYR A 113 -7.98 16.49 -6.80
C TYR A 113 -7.68 17.96 -7.15
N GLY A 114 -8.38 18.48 -8.16
CA GLY A 114 -8.31 19.89 -8.55
C GLY A 114 -6.95 20.29 -9.13
N GLY A 115 -6.41 19.46 -10.04
CA GLY A 115 -5.13 19.66 -10.71
C GLY A 115 -5.03 20.96 -11.52
#